data_AF-A0A7X8PS55-F1
#
_entry.id   AF-A0A7X8PS55-F1
#
_cell.length_a   1.000
_cell.length_b   1.000
_cell.length_c   1.000
_cell.angle_alpha   90.00
_cell.angle_beta   90.00
_cell.angle_gamma   90.00
#
_symmetry.space_group_name_H-M   'P 1'
#
loop_
_entity.id
_entity.type
_entity.pdbx_description
1 polymer ?
#
loop_
_entity_poly.entity_id
_entity_poly.type
_entity_poly.pdbx_seq_one_letter_code
_entity_poly.pdbx_strand_id
1 'polypeptide(L)'
;MDTAQANEKVVQRRFMNDKKSRLLDILAFPKKSFENLTDNKKTLIAGIVLIGAVDLLLPDVAYFFKTLFSGKQTADIVYNACMMAVMILLLGLIDVLFISVPLFDIFRALKIKELKISQNTELKVDPATELKPSYIKVMKIYIMTHFIITPITTAFYFAVSGYINDSPDWLVSLAVAFSLVMNIWFSSIIARGINTIFRFSPLFNRLTFIIVYIWNFIFGTVFSEMIVKWLMKLFR
;
A
#
# COMPACT_ATOMS: atom_id res chain seq x y z
N MET A 1 11.93 47.50 -12.17
CA MET A 1 12.33 46.20 -11.58
C MET A 1 11.78 46.04 -10.17
N ASP A 2 10.63 45.42 -9.92
CA ASP A 2 9.46 45.12 -10.76
C ASP A 2 8.43 44.43 -9.84
N THR A 3 7.48 45.20 -9.29
CA THR A 3 6.29 44.65 -8.63
C THR A 3 5.49 43.76 -9.58
N ALA A 4 5.54 44.04 -10.89
CA ALA A 4 4.96 43.22 -11.95
C ALA A 4 5.66 41.85 -12.11
N GLN A 5 7.00 41.80 -12.19
CA GLN A 5 7.74 40.52 -12.24
C GLN A 5 7.62 39.72 -10.94
N ALA A 6 7.53 40.38 -9.78
CA ALA A 6 7.28 39.71 -8.50
C ALA A 6 5.90 39.03 -8.49
N ASN A 7 4.85 39.72 -8.95
CA ASN A 7 3.50 39.15 -9.06
C ASN A 7 3.44 38.00 -10.07
N GLU A 8 4.10 38.12 -11.22
CA GLU A 8 4.12 37.06 -12.23
C GLU A 8 4.81 35.79 -11.71
N LYS A 9 5.93 35.92 -10.98
CA LYS A 9 6.60 34.78 -10.32
C LYS A 9 5.71 34.12 -9.25
N VAL A 10 4.94 34.89 -8.49
CA VAL A 10 4.00 34.35 -7.49
C VAL A 10 2.86 33.59 -8.16
N VAL A 11 2.28 34.14 -9.24
CA VAL A 11 1.21 33.48 -10.02
C VAL A 11 1.72 32.20 -10.66
N GLN A 12 2.88 32.21 -11.30
CA GLN A 12 3.48 31.01 -11.90
C GLN A 12 3.77 29.94 -10.85
N ARG A 13 4.33 30.31 -9.68
CA ARG A 13 4.54 29.36 -8.57
C ARG A 13 3.23 28.78 -8.06
N ARG A 14 2.18 29.59 -7.93
CA ARG A 14 0.86 29.13 -7.49
C ARG A 14 0.25 28.15 -8.47
N PHE A 15 0.34 28.45 -9.77
CA PHE A 15 -0.15 27.58 -10.84
C PHE A 15 0.60 26.24 -10.90
N MET A 16 1.93 26.26 -10.79
CA MET A 16 2.76 25.06 -10.73
C MET A 16 2.42 24.20 -9.50
N ASN A 17 2.21 24.83 -8.35
CA ASN A 17 1.82 24.13 -7.13
C ASN A 17 0.43 23.47 -7.25
N ASP A 18 -0.53 24.11 -7.92
CA ASP A 18 -1.87 23.56 -8.15
C ASP A 18 -1.85 22.36 -9.11
N LYS A 19 -1.03 22.41 -10.18
CA LYS A 19 -0.83 21.24 -11.05
C LYS A 19 -0.16 20.08 -10.30
N LYS A 20 0.87 20.39 -9.51
CA LYS A 20 1.59 19.38 -8.72
C LYS A 20 0.68 18.70 -7.69
N SER A 21 -0.15 19.46 -6.97
CA SER A 21 -1.09 18.89 -6.02
C SER A 21 -2.12 17.99 -6.70
N ARG A 22 -2.66 18.40 -7.85
CA ARG A 22 -3.59 17.58 -8.64
C ARG A 22 -2.97 16.27 -9.12
N LEU A 23 -1.75 16.31 -9.65
CA LEU A 23 -1.05 15.09 -10.08
C LEU A 23 -0.82 14.13 -8.91
N LEU A 24 -0.38 14.66 -7.77
CA LEU A 24 -0.23 13.84 -6.57
C LEU A 24 -1.58 13.27 -6.12
N ASP A 25 -2.66 14.05 -6.14
CA ASP A 25 -4.00 13.59 -5.75
C ASP A 25 -4.51 12.44 -6.64
N ILE A 26 -4.18 12.46 -7.93
CA ILE A 26 -4.48 11.36 -8.86
C ILE A 26 -3.59 10.15 -8.58
N LEU A 27 -2.29 10.37 -8.44
CA LEU A 27 -1.30 9.29 -8.31
C LEU A 27 -1.37 8.59 -6.94
N ALA A 28 -1.67 9.33 -5.87
CA ALA A 28 -1.52 8.84 -4.49
C ALA A 28 -2.71 9.15 -3.58
N PHE A 29 -3.92 9.22 -4.16
CA PHE A 29 -5.16 9.69 -3.55
C PHE A 29 -5.11 11.12 -3.01
N PRO A 30 -6.25 11.86 -3.00
CA PRO A 30 -6.30 13.16 -2.36
C PRO A 30 -6.20 13.02 -0.84
N LYS A 31 -5.52 13.96 -0.19
CA LYS A 31 -5.34 13.95 1.28
C LYS A 31 -6.67 13.82 2.03
N LYS A 32 -7.70 14.50 1.54
CA LYS A 32 -9.06 14.47 2.09
C LYS A 32 -9.63 13.04 2.20
N SER A 33 -9.27 12.14 1.28
CA SER A 33 -9.71 10.73 1.37
C SER A 33 -9.16 10.03 2.60
N PHE A 34 -7.91 10.32 2.98
CA PHE A 34 -7.29 9.77 4.19
C PHE A 34 -7.80 10.42 5.47
N GLU A 35 -8.10 11.73 5.43
CA GLU A 35 -8.68 12.46 6.58
C GLU A 35 -10.07 11.92 6.94
N ASN A 36 -10.86 11.56 5.92
CA ASN A 36 -12.23 11.05 6.08
C ASN A 36 -12.30 9.55 6.44
N LEU A 37 -11.17 8.90 6.73
CA LEU A 37 -11.17 7.49 7.11
C LEU A 37 -11.84 7.29 8.47
N THR A 38 -12.90 6.48 8.47
CA THR A 38 -13.62 6.09 9.69
C THR A 38 -13.00 4.85 10.32
N ASP A 39 -13.26 4.62 11.60
CA ASP A 39 -12.87 3.38 12.30
C ASP A 39 -13.90 2.23 12.11
N ASN A 40 -14.72 2.29 11.05
CA ASN A 40 -15.73 1.26 10.79
C ASN A 40 -15.09 -0.09 10.47
N LYS A 41 -15.35 -1.09 11.33
CA LYS A 41 -14.84 -2.46 11.21
C LYS A 41 -15.39 -3.22 9.99
N LYS A 42 -16.63 -2.95 9.55
CA LYS A 42 -17.24 -3.67 8.42
C LYS A 42 -16.46 -3.44 7.11
N THR A 43 -16.13 -2.18 6.84
CA THR A 43 -15.31 -1.82 5.67
C THR A 43 -13.87 -2.35 5.77
N LEU A 44 -13.35 -2.51 6.99
CA LEU A 44 -12.04 -3.12 7.20
C LEU A 44 -12.08 -4.61 6.85
N ILE A 45 -13.09 -5.35 7.34
CA ILE A 45 -13.26 -6.78 7.05
C ILE A 45 -13.41 -7.01 5.54
N ALA A 46 -14.25 -6.22 4.86
CA ALA A 46 -14.40 -6.29 3.41
C ALA A 46 -13.06 -6.07 2.67
N GLY A 47 -12.27 -5.10 3.14
CA GLY A 47 -10.94 -4.84 2.61
C GLY A 47 -9.96 -6.00 2.84
N ILE A 48 -9.95 -6.58 4.04
CA ILE A 48 -9.13 -7.77 4.37
C ILE A 48 -9.45 -8.93 3.42
N VAL A 49 -10.74 -9.23 3.20
CA VAL A 49 -11.16 -10.29 2.27
C VAL A 49 -10.69 -9.99 0.84
N LEU A 50 -10.78 -8.73 0.40
CA LEU A 50 -10.33 -8.31 -0.92
C LEU A 50 -8.82 -8.53 -1.09
N ILE A 51 -8.01 -8.11 -0.12
CA ILE A 51 -6.55 -8.27 -0.16
C ILE A 51 -6.19 -9.76 -0.24
N GLY A 52 -6.79 -10.59 0.62
CA GLY A 52 -6.52 -12.02 0.58
C GLY A 52 -6.93 -12.70 -0.73
N ALA A 53 -8.00 -12.22 -1.38
CA ALA A 53 -8.40 -12.72 -2.69
C ALA A 53 -7.41 -12.28 -3.78
N VAL A 54 -6.95 -11.03 -3.71
CA VAL A 54 -5.92 -10.48 -4.61
C VAL A 54 -4.62 -11.28 -4.49
N ASP A 55 -4.13 -11.49 -3.27
CA ASP A 55 -2.87 -12.20 -3.00
C ASP A 55 -2.93 -13.67 -3.43
N LEU A 56 -4.08 -14.32 -3.25
CA LEU A 56 -4.25 -15.72 -3.61
C LEU A 56 -4.42 -15.93 -5.11
N LEU A 57 -5.25 -15.11 -5.76
CA LEU A 57 -5.72 -15.39 -7.11
C LEU A 57 -4.80 -14.76 -8.16
N LEU A 58 -4.33 -13.52 -7.97
CA LEU A 58 -3.65 -12.79 -9.04
C LEU A 58 -2.27 -13.31 -9.47
N PRO A 59 -1.48 -14.03 -8.65
CA PRO A 59 -0.18 -14.55 -9.12
C PRO A 59 -0.30 -15.46 -10.35
N ASP A 60 -1.33 -16.33 -10.40
CA ASP A 60 -1.63 -17.17 -11.57
C ASP A 60 -3.04 -17.81 -11.46
N VAL A 61 -4.08 -17.01 -11.74
CA VAL A 61 -5.48 -17.47 -11.64
C VAL A 61 -5.72 -18.75 -12.44
N ALA A 62 -5.19 -18.81 -13.67
CA ALA A 62 -5.45 -19.91 -14.58
C ALA A 62 -4.82 -21.22 -14.09
N TYR A 63 -3.55 -21.18 -13.67
CA TYR A 63 -2.89 -22.33 -13.08
C TYR A 63 -3.54 -22.76 -11.78
N PHE A 64 -3.93 -21.81 -10.92
CA PHE A 64 -4.54 -22.10 -9.63
C PHE A 64 -5.89 -22.82 -9.80
N PHE A 65 -6.77 -22.31 -10.67
CA PHE A 65 -8.05 -22.96 -10.95
C PHE A 65 -7.89 -24.32 -11.63
N LYS A 66 -6.95 -24.44 -12.57
CA LYS A 66 -6.68 -25.72 -13.25
C LYS A 66 -6.18 -26.76 -12.24
N THR A 67 -5.27 -26.39 -11.36
CA THR A 67 -4.65 -27.31 -10.39
C THR A 67 -5.64 -27.75 -9.30
N LEU A 68 -6.49 -26.83 -8.82
CA LEU A 68 -7.37 -27.10 -7.69
C LEU A 68 -8.72 -27.70 -8.06
N PHE A 69 -9.23 -27.48 -9.27
CA PHE A 69 -10.59 -27.87 -9.63
C PHE A 69 -10.70 -28.72 -10.89
N SER A 70 -9.78 -28.60 -11.84
CA SER A 70 -9.90 -29.33 -13.11
C SER A 70 -9.45 -30.79 -12.94
N GLY A 71 -10.32 -31.74 -13.28
CA GLY A 71 -10.01 -33.17 -13.22
C GLY A 71 -9.99 -33.78 -11.81
N LYS A 72 -10.47 -33.06 -10.80
CA LYS A 72 -10.55 -33.52 -9.40
C LYS A 72 -11.91 -34.17 -9.11
N GLN A 73 -11.97 -35.04 -8.09
CA GLN A 73 -13.23 -35.63 -7.65
C GLN A 73 -14.10 -34.58 -6.92
N THR A 74 -15.43 -34.78 -6.90
CA THR A 74 -16.36 -33.84 -6.27
C THR A 74 -16.03 -33.56 -4.80
N ALA A 75 -15.60 -34.56 -4.04
CA ALA A 75 -15.19 -34.39 -2.65
C ALA A 75 -13.97 -33.46 -2.51
N ASP A 76 -12.98 -33.61 -3.40
CA ASP A 76 -11.78 -32.78 -3.43
C ASP A 76 -12.10 -31.34 -3.86
N ILE A 77 -13.01 -31.17 -4.82
CA ILE A 77 -13.49 -29.85 -5.27
C ILE A 77 -14.12 -29.08 -4.11
N VAL A 78 -15.00 -29.72 -3.34
CA VAL A 78 -15.65 -29.10 -2.18
C VAL A 78 -14.62 -28.77 -1.09
N TYR A 79 -13.69 -29.68 -0.81
CA TYR A 79 -12.60 -29.43 0.14
C TYR A 79 -11.74 -28.24 -0.27
N ASN A 80 -11.31 -28.20 -1.53
CA ASN A 80 -10.46 -27.13 -2.07
C ASN A 80 -11.19 -25.79 -2.09
N ALA A 81 -12.50 -25.76 -2.39
CA ALA A 81 -13.30 -24.55 -2.33
C ALA A 81 -13.41 -24.00 -0.89
N CYS A 82 -13.68 -24.87 0.09
CA CYS A 82 -13.69 -24.48 1.51
C CYS A 82 -12.32 -23.98 1.98
N MET A 83 -11.25 -24.70 1.64
CA MET A 83 -9.89 -24.31 1.98
C MET A 83 -9.50 -22.98 1.34
N MET A 84 -9.91 -22.74 0.08
CA MET A 84 -9.67 -21.47 -0.60
C MET A 84 -10.28 -20.29 0.17
N ALA A 85 -11.54 -20.40 0.60
CA ALA A 85 -12.18 -19.35 1.38
C ALA A 85 -11.44 -19.07 2.71
N VAL A 86 -10.98 -20.11 3.40
CA VAL A 86 -10.17 -19.96 4.63
C VAL A 86 -8.83 -19.29 4.32
N MET A 87 -8.15 -19.69 3.24
CA MET A 87 -6.87 -19.11 2.85
C MET A 87 -6.98 -17.64 2.46
N ILE A 88 -8.05 -17.25 1.76
CA ILE A 88 -8.33 -15.83 1.47
C ILE A 88 -8.41 -15.02 2.77
N LEU A 89 -9.18 -15.51 3.75
CA LEU A 89 -9.32 -14.80 5.02
C LEU A 89 -7.98 -14.72 5.78
N LEU A 90 -7.22 -15.81 5.82
CA LEU A 90 -5.93 -15.86 6.52
C LEU A 90 -4.89 -14.97 5.86
N LEU A 91 -4.72 -15.05 4.53
CA LEU A 91 -3.75 -14.24 3.79
C LEU A 91 -4.04 -12.76 3.97
N GLY A 92 -5.28 -12.33 3.71
CA GLY A 92 -5.64 -10.94 3.85
C GLY A 92 -5.46 -10.43 5.27
N LEU A 93 -5.75 -11.26 6.29
CA LEU A 93 -5.56 -10.90 7.68
C LEU A 93 -4.07 -10.73 8.01
N ILE A 94 -3.25 -11.72 7.65
CA ILE A 94 -1.80 -11.69 7.90
C ILE A 94 -1.20 -10.49 7.19
N ASP A 95 -1.48 -10.30 5.91
CA ASP A 95 -0.91 -9.22 5.11
C ASP A 95 -1.23 -7.84 5.70
N VAL A 96 -2.53 -7.56 5.90
CA VAL A 96 -2.98 -6.27 6.45
C VAL A 96 -2.45 -6.02 7.86
N LEU A 97 -2.44 -7.03 8.74
CA LEU A 97 -1.98 -6.88 10.12
C LEU A 97 -0.46 -6.67 10.20
N PHE A 98 0.32 -7.50 9.51
CA PHE A 98 1.77 -7.48 9.62
C PHE A 98 2.40 -6.26 8.93
N ILE A 99 1.74 -5.68 7.93
CA ILE A 99 2.13 -4.35 7.44
C ILE A 99 1.68 -3.25 8.41
N SER A 100 0.41 -3.24 8.79
CA SER A 100 -0.19 -2.03 9.38
C SER A 100 0.07 -1.86 10.87
N VAL A 101 0.14 -2.95 11.64
CA VAL A 101 0.34 -2.90 13.09
C VAL A 101 1.74 -2.38 13.43
N PRO A 102 2.83 -2.95 12.88
CA PRO A 102 4.18 -2.46 13.17
C PRO A 102 4.38 -1.01 12.71
N LEU A 103 3.83 -0.63 11.54
CA LEU A 103 3.88 0.75 11.09
C LEU A 103 3.17 1.69 12.06
N PHE A 104 1.96 1.35 12.52
CA PHE A 104 1.27 2.17 13.51
C PHE A 104 2.09 2.34 14.79
N ASP A 105 2.68 1.27 15.32
CA ASP A 105 3.47 1.33 16.55
C ASP A 105 4.69 2.24 16.40
N ILE A 106 5.42 2.10 15.28
CA ILE A 106 6.56 2.95 14.94
C ILE A 106 6.12 4.42 14.84
N PHE A 107 5.04 4.71 14.11
CA PHE A 107 4.59 6.10 13.91
C PHE A 107 3.99 6.71 15.16
N ARG A 108 3.30 5.93 16.00
CA ARG A 108 2.86 6.38 17.32
C ARG A 108 4.06 6.76 18.18
N ALA A 109 5.10 5.93 18.22
CA ALA A 109 6.32 6.22 18.97
C ALA A 109 7.03 7.48 18.42
N LEU A 110 7.12 7.62 17.10
CA LEU A 110 7.69 8.81 16.46
C LEU A 110 6.90 10.08 16.76
N LYS A 111 5.57 10.00 16.76
CA LYS A 111 4.72 11.15 17.06
C LYS A 111 4.90 11.63 18.50
N ILE A 112 5.04 10.70 19.45
CA ILE A 112 5.34 11.04 20.85
C ILE A 112 6.70 11.75 20.95
N LYS A 113 7.72 11.29 20.20
CA LYS A 113 9.04 11.94 20.18
C LYS A 113 8.98 13.34 19.57
N GLU A 114 8.26 13.50 18.46
CA GLU A 114 8.06 14.81 17.81
C GLU A 114 7.47 15.83 18.79
N LEU A 115 6.38 15.46 19.48
CA LEU A 115 5.71 16.36 20.44
C LEU A 115 6.62 16.80 21.59
N LYS A 116 7.45 15.89 22.11
CA LYS A 116 8.44 16.21 23.16
C LYS A 116 9.50 17.20 22.67
N ILE A 117 9.99 17.02 21.44
CA ILE A 117 10.96 17.94 20.85
C ILE A 117 10.33 19.32 20.68
N SER A 118 9.08 19.39 20.20
CA SER A 118 8.40 20.67 19.99
C SER A 118 8.14 21.43 21.29
N GLN A 119 7.74 20.75 22.37
CA GLN A 119 7.56 21.35 23.69
C GLN A 119 8.85 21.96 24.25
N ASN A 120 9.99 21.32 24.02
CA ASN A 120 11.28 21.80 24.50
C ASN A 120 11.87 22.96 23.66
N THR A 121 11.31 23.26 22.49
CA THR A 121 11.93 24.18 21.52
C THR A 121 11.13 25.48 21.31
N GLU A 122 10.10 25.78 22.12
CA GLU A 122 9.14 26.91 21.94
C GLU A 122 8.49 27.02 20.54
N LEU A 123 8.73 26.04 19.66
CA LEU A 123 8.05 25.87 18.40
C LEU A 123 6.60 25.52 18.71
N LYS A 124 5.72 26.53 18.62
CA LYS A 124 4.26 26.38 18.66
C LYS A 124 3.83 25.34 17.63
N VAL A 125 3.77 24.09 18.06
CA VAL A 125 3.00 23.06 17.37
C VAL A 125 1.59 23.22 17.88
N ASP A 126 0.69 23.61 16.97
CA ASP A 126 -0.74 23.70 17.28
C ASP A 126 -1.17 22.43 18.04
N PRO A 127 -1.77 22.56 19.22
CA PRO A 127 -2.25 21.41 19.96
C PRO A 127 -3.34 20.74 19.12
N ALA A 128 -2.95 19.63 18.51
CA ALA A 128 -3.77 18.59 17.91
C ALA A 128 -5.26 18.92 17.74
N THR A 129 -5.62 19.51 16.61
CA THR A 129 -7.00 19.42 16.10
C THR A 129 -7.28 17.96 15.73
N GLU A 130 -7.80 17.22 16.71
CA GLU A 130 -8.81 16.13 16.66
C GLU A 130 -8.67 14.93 15.71
N LEU A 131 -7.60 14.74 14.95
CA LEU A 131 -7.38 13.45 14.29
C LEU A 131 -6.70 12.49 15.27
N LYS A 132 -7.50 11.65 15.95
CA LYS A 132 -6.98 10.49 16.70
C LYS A 132 -6.51 9.44 15.69
N PRO A 133 -5.18 9.17 15.57
CA PRO A 133 -4.69 8.08 14.75
C PRO A 133 -5.11 6.75 15.39
N SER A 134 -5.50 5.79 14.57
CA SER A 134 -5.96 4.46 14.98
C SER A 134 -5.35 3.42 14.05
N TYR A 135 -5.08 2.22 14.59
CA TYR A 135 -4.58 1.08 13.80
C TYR A 135 -5.51 0.78 12.61
N ILE A 136 -6.83 0.91 12.81
CA ILE A 136 -7.82 0.67 11.75
C ILE A 136 -7.63 1.63 10.58
N LYS A 137 -7.27 2.89 10.84
CA LYS A 137 -7.01 3.87 9.78
C LYS A 137 -5.74 3.52 8.99
N VAL A 138 -4.68 3.08 9.67
CA VAL A 138 -3.45 2.60 9.00
C VAL A 138 -3.74 1.38 8.13
N MET A 139 -4.51 0.42 8.65
CA MET A 139 -4.96 -0.75 7.87
C MET A 139 -5.76 -0.35 6.64
N LYS A 140 -6.65 0.63 6.76
CA LYS A 140 -7.42 1.13 5.60
C LYS A 140 -6.54 1.87 4.60
N ILE A 141 -5.53 2.63 5.03
CA ILE A 141 -4.56 3.26 4.11
C ILE A 141 -3.85 2.18 3.28
N TYR A 142 -3.40 1.11 3.94
CA TYR A 142 -2.77 -0.04 3.28
C TYR A 142 -3.70 -0.69 2.25
N ILE A 143 -4.94 -1.01 2.65
CA ILE A 143 -5.95 -1.58 1.76
C ILE A 143 -6.26 -0.64 0.58
N MET A 144 -6.43 0.66 0.84
CA MET A 144 -6.70 1.65 -0.21
C MET A 144 -5.60 1.68 -1.25
N THR A 145 -4.34 1.52 -0.83
CA THR A 145 -3.19 1.53 -1.74
C THR A 145 -3.28 0.43 -2.80
N HIS A 146 -3.82 -0.74 -2.43
CA HIS A 146 -4.02 -1.85 -3.37
C HIS A 146 -5.01 -1.53 -4.47
N PHE A 147 -6.03 -0.71 -4.22
CA PHE A 147 -6.99 -0.32 -5.27
C PHE A 147 -6.35 0.44 -6.44
N ILE A 148 -5.23 1.14 -6.22
CA ILE A 148 -4.49 1.80 -7.29
C ILE A 148 -3.42 0.88 -7.86
N ILE A 149 -2.65 0.25 -6.98
CA ILE A 149 -1.42 -0.44 -7.37
C ILE A 149 -1.73 -1.79 -8.03
N THR A 150 -2.67 -2.56 -7.47
CA THR A 150 -2.98 -3.91 -7.93
C THR A 150 -3.47 -3.95 -9.39
N PRO A 151 -4.44 -3.13 -9.85
CA PRO A 151 -4.87 -3.18 -11.24
C PRO A 151 -3.72 -2.91 -12.24
N ILE A 152 -2.80 -2.02 -11.87
CA ILE A 152 -1.67 -1.63 -12.71
C ILE A 152 -0.61 -2.74 -12.75
N THR A 153 -0.25 -3.33 -11.61
CA THR A 153 0.67 -4.46 -11.57
C THR A 153 0.10 -5.68 -12.29
N THR A 154 -1.19 -5.95 -12.13
CA THR A 154 -1.88 -7.05 -12.83
C THR A 154 -1.93 -6.83 -14.33
N ALA A 155 -2.28 -5.62 -14.78
CA ALA A 155 -2.28 -5.31 -16.21
C ALA A 155 -0.87 -5.46 -16.83
N PHE A 156 0.16 -4.98 -16.14
CA PHE A 156 1.54 -5.16 -16.58
C PHE A 156 1.95 -6.63 -16.62
N TYR A 157 1.61 -7.40 -15.58
CA TYR A 157 1.87 -8.83 -15.53
C TYR A 157 1.26 -9.55 -16.73
N PHE A 158 -0.03 -9.33 -17.04
CA PHE A 158 -0.66 -9.95 -18.20
C PHE A 158 -0.09 -9.48 -19.54
N ALA A 159 0.35 -8.22 -19.63
CA ALA A 159 0.98 -7.71 -20.85
C ALA A 159 2.34 -8.36 -21.13
N VAL A 160 3.06 -8.78 -20.08
CA VAL A 160 4.42 -9.31 -20.18
C VAL A 160 4.48 -10.84 -20.03
N SER A 161 3.52 -11.47 -19.35
CA SER A 161 3.56 -12.90 -18.97
C SER A 161 3.65 -13.85 -20.16
N GLY A 162 3.09 -13.49 -21.30
CA GLY A 162 3.18 -14.28 -22.55
C GLY A 162 4.60 -14.35 -23.14
N TYR A 163 5.53 -13.51 -22.68
CA TYR A 163 6.87 -13.40 -23.25
C TYR A 163 7.98 -13.94 -22.32
N ILE A 164 7.65 -14.38 -21.08
CA ILE A 164 8.62 -14.64 -20.02
C ILE A 164 9.56 -15.82 -20.29
N ASN A 165 9.10 -16.88 -20.97
CA ASN A 165 9.90 -18.12 -21.12
C ASN A 165 11.05 -18.01 -22.13
N ASP A 166 10.97 -17.09 -23.10
CA ASP A 166 12.03 -16.75 -24.07
C ASP A 166 12.25 -15.23 -24.11
N SER A 167 12.22 -14.60 -22.94
CA SER A 167 12.32 -13.14 -22.84
C SER A 167 13.71 -12.64 -23.21
N PRO A 168 13.83 -11.60 -24.05
CA PRO A 168 15.08 -10.89 -24.21
C PRO A 168 15.48 -10.15 -22.92
N ASP A 169 16.78 -10.00 -22.65
CA ASP A 169 17.32 -9.41 -21.40
C ASP A 169 16.75 -8.02 -21.06
N TRP A 170 16.43 -7.23 -22.09
CA TRP A 170 15.85 -5.90 -21.90
C TRP A 170 14.43 -5.97 -21.30
N LEU A 171 13.66 -7.01 -21.59
CA LEU A 171 12.30 -7.19 -21.08
C LEU A 171 12.33 -7.60 -19.60
N VAL A 172 13.29 -8.46 -19.23
CA VAL A 172 13.56 -8.79 -17.82
C VAL A 172 13.98 -7.55 -17.05
N SER A 173 14.90 -6.76 -17.62
CA SER A 173 15.36 -5.49 -17.02
C SER A 173 14.20 -4.48 -16.85
N LEU A 174 13.29 -4.41 -17.83
CA LEU A 174 12.08 -3.58 -17.77
C LEU A 174 11.13 -4.04 -16.66
N ALA A 175 10.91 -5.34 -16.52
CA ALA A 175 10.07 -5.89 -15.46
C ALA A 175 10.63 -5.60 -14.06
N VAL A 176 11.95 -5.69 -13.88
CA VAL A 176 12.63 -5.29 -12.63
C VAL A 176 12.51 -3.79 -12.37
N ALA A 177 12.74 -2.95 -13.39
CA ALA A 177 12.58 -1.50 -13.24
C ALA A 177 11.13 -1.13 -12.86
N PHE A 178 10.14 -1.77 -13.49
CA PHE A 178 8.74 -1.59 -13.19
C PHE A 178 8.41 -2.00 -11.74
N SER A 179 8.88 -3.17 -11.28
CA SER A 179 8.61 -3.63 -9.92
C SER A 179 9.20 -2.68 -8.86
N LEU A 180 10.39 -2.11 -9.09
CA LEU A 180 10.98 -1.08 -8.23
C LEU A 180 10.14 0.20 -8.19
N VAL A 181 9.70 0.68 -9.36
CA VAL A 181 8.83 1.86 -9.45
C VAL A 181 7.51 1.62 -8.71
N MET A 182 6.89 0.45 -8.88
CA MET A 182 5.65 0.11 -8.18
C MET A 182 5.84 0.03 -6.67
N ASN A 183 6.97 -0.52 -6.18
CA ASN A 183 7.30 -0.53 -4.75
C ASN A 183 7.48 0.88 -4.16
N ILE A 184 8.19 1.76 -4.88
CA ILE A 184 8.36 3.17 -4.50
C ILE A 184 7.01 3.87 -4.47
N TRP A 185 6.19 3.64 -5.49
CA TRP A 185 4.87 4.25 -5.60
C TRP A 185 3.95 3.79 -4.48
N PHE A 186 3.83 2.49 -4.27
CA PHE A 186 3.07 1.89 -3.18
C PHE A 186 3.44 2.49 -1.81
N SER A 187 4.75 2.53 -1.51
CA SER A 187 5.27 3.10 -0.26
C SER A 187 4.98 4.60 -0.14
N SER A 188 4.98 5.33 -1.26
CA SER A 188 4.65 6.76 -1.30
C SER A 188 3.19 7.04 -0.93
N ILE A 189 2.25 6.21 -1.40
CA ILE A 189 0.82 6.34 -1.08
C ILE A 189 0.60 6.11 0.42
N ILE A 190 1.16 5.02 0.97
CA ILE A 190 1.04 4.71 2.39
C ILE A 190 1.66 5.81 3.24
N ALA A 191 2.89 6.24 2.92
CA ALA A 191 3.56 7.31 3.65
C ALA A 191 2.75 8.60 3.64
N ARG A 192 2.12 8.94 2.50
CA ARG A 192 1.21 10.09 2.41
C ARG A 192 -0.02 9.93 3.30
N GLY A 193 -0.65 8.76 3.30
CA GLY A 193 -1.79 8.47 4.17
C GLY A 193 -1.43 8.60 5.64
N ILE A 194 -0.31 8.00 6.05
CA ILE A 194 0.22 8.07 7.42
C ILE A 194 0.53 9.51 7.82
N ASN A 195 1.24 10.26 6.98
CA ASN A 195 1.54 11.68 7.21
C ASN A 195 0.27 12.51 7.38
N THR A 196 -0.81 12.15 6.69
CA THR A 196 -2.10 12.84 6.77
C THR A 196 -2.82 12.53 8.10
N ILE A 197 -2.86 11.28 8.54
CA ILE A 197 -3.54 10.90 9.79
C ILE A 197 -2.76 11.29 11.06
N PHE A 198 -1.43 11.26 11.03
CA PHE A 198 -0.56 11.62 12.16
C PHE A 198 -0.16 13.11 12.16
N ARG A 199 -0.38 13.82 11.05
CA ARG A 199 -0.02 15.23 10.85
C ARG A 199 1.42 15.51 11.28
N PHE A 200 2.36 14.79 10.67
CA PHE A 200 3.78 14.98 10.93
C PHE A 200 4.28 16.32 10.36
N SER A 201 5.25 16.93 11.03
CA SER A 201 5.97 18.10 10.52
C SER A 201 6.81 17.73 9.28
N PRO A 202 7.28 18.71 8.49
CA PRO A 202 7.99 18.46 7.22
C PRO A 202 9.21 17.53 7.33
N LEU A 203 9.94 17.55 8.45
CA LEU A 203 11.07 16.65 8.69
C LEU A 203 10.61 15.20 8.86
N PHE A 204 9.62 14.98 9.74
CA PHE A 204 9.07 13.65 10.00
C PHE A 204 8.34 13.08 8.77
N ASN A 205 7.75 13.93 7.92
CA ASN A 205 7.12 13.50 6.67
C ASN A 205 8.07 12.74 5.74
N ARG A 206 9.34 13.16 5.67
CA ARG A 206 10.37 12.48 4.87
C ARG A 206 10.77 11.14 5.49
N LEU A 207 10.87 11.10 6.81
CA LEU A 207 11.21 9.89 7.56
C LEU A 207 10.12 8.81 7.41
N THR A 208 8.85 9.21 7.39
CA THR A 208 7.71 8.31 7.16
C THR A 208 7.86 7.52 5.87
N PHE A 209 8.27 8.16 4.78
CA PHE A 209 8.50 7.46 3.51
C PHE A 209 9.60 6.40 3.63
N ILE A 210 10.73 6.76 4.23
CA ILE A 210 11.88 5.84 4.38
C ILE A 210 11.47 4.61 5.21
N ILE A 211 10.77 4.83 6.33
CA ILE A 211 10.32 3.75 7.22
C ILE A 211 9.32 2.82 6.51
N VAL A 212 8.32 3.40 5.85
CA VAL A 212 7.32 2.62 5.11
C VAL A 212 7.99 1.81 4.01
N TYR A 213 8.89 2.41 3.24
CA TYR A 213 9.60 1.74 2.16
C TYR A 213 10.44 0.55 2.67
N ILE A 214 11.24 0.76 3.72
CA ILE A 214 12.06 -0.30 4.32
C ILE A 214 11.18 -1.43 4.85
N TRP A 215 10.12 -1.09 5.59
CA TRP A 215 9.22 -2.11 6.14
C TRP A 215 8.53 -2.92 5.03
N ASN A 216 8.02 -2.24 4.01
CA ASN A 216 7.38 -2.90 2.88
C ASN A 216 8.34 -3.79 2.10
N PHE A 217 9.59 -3.34 1.91
CA PHE A 217 10.62 -4.11 1.23
C PHE A 217 10.98 -5.40 2.01
N ILE A 218 11.23 -5.27 3.32
CA ILE A 218 11.55 -6.42 4.19
C ILE A 218 10.37 -7.40 4.20
N PHE A 219 9.16 -6.90 4.48
CA PHE A 219 7.98 -7.73 4.58
C PHE A 219 7.68 -8.42 3.24
N GLY A 220 7.64 -7.68 2.13
CA GLY A 220 7.38 -8.25 0.81
C GLY A 220 8.36 -9.35 0.41
N THR A 221 9.65 -9.19 0.74
CA THR A 221 10.67 -10.22 0.48
C THR A 221 10.41 -11.49 1.29
N VAL A 222 10.19 -11.37 2.60
CA VAL A 222 9.94 -12.51 3.49
C VAL A 222 8.61 -13.20 3.15
N PHE A 223 7.57 -12.40 2.89
CA PHE A 223 6.22 -12.88 2.62
C PHE A 223 6.17 -13.69 1.32
N SER A 224 6.80 -13.19 0.24
CA SER A 224 6.81 -13.84 -1.07
C SER A 224 7.45 -15.23 -1.04
N GLU A 225 8.56 -15.41 -0.32
CA GLU A 225 9.28 -16.68 -0.33
C GLU A 225 8.63 -17.76 0.55
N MET A 226 8.02 -17.36 1.66
CA MET A 226 7.47 -18.30 2.64
C MET A 226 6.06 -18.77 2.28
N ILE A 227 5.20 -17.89 1.78
CA ILE A 227 3.76 -18.15 1.72
C ILE A 227 3.36 -19.01 0.54
N VAL A 228 3.86 -18.76 -0.66
CA VAL A 228 3.49 -19.55 -1.84
C VAL A 228 3.82 -21.04 -1.64
N LYS A 229 5.00 -21.33 -1.07
CA LYS A 229 5.45 -22.69 -0.79
C LYS A 229 4.66 -23.37 0.33
N TRP A 230 4.24 -22.63 1.35
CA TRP A 230 3.44 -23.17 2.44
C TRP A 230 1.98 -23.40 2.01
N LEU A 231 1.43 -22.46 1.26
CA LEU A 231 0.05 -22.43 0.81
C LEU A 231 -0.29 -23.59 -0.12
N MET A 232 0.59 -23.90 -1.08
CA MET A 232 0.37 -25.02 -2.01
C MET A 232 0.34 -26.38 -1.32
N LYS A 233 0.89 -26.52 -0.10
CA LYS A 233 0.87 -27.80 0.65
C LYS A 233 -0.46 -28.09 1.35
N LEU A 234 -1.36 -27.10 1.44
CA LEU A 234 -2.62 -27.23 2.18
C LEU A 234 -3.80 -27.70 1.31
N PHE A 235 -3.66 -27.64 -0.01
CA PHE A 235 -4.68 -28.09 -0.97
C PHE A 235 -4.50 -29.57 -1.35
N ARG A 236 -5.58 -30.20 -1.84
CA ARG A 236 -5.61 -31.63 -2.21
C ARG A 236 -5.82 -31.84 -3.72
#